data_AF-A0A1H0PYS1-F1
#
_entry.id   AF-A0A1H0PYS1-F1
#
_cell.length_a   1.000
_cell.length_b   1.000
_cell.length_c   1.000
_cell.angle_alpha   90.00
_cell.angle_beta   90.00
_cell.angle_gamma   90.00
#
_symmetry.space_group_name_H-M   'P 1'
#
loop_
_entity.id
_entity.type
_entity.pdbx_description
1 polymer ?
#
loop_
_entity_poly.entity_id
_entity_poly.type
_entity_poly.pdbx_seq_one_letter_code
_entity_poly.pdbx_strand_id
1 'polypeptide(L)'
;MTQPVVRLTRRAERQRVESLVEAQADARAALAVAAACVAVEAFLVLVPVGTELSLPVGVDLLWLLIGVVTVLALPLAAALAAFTSVRAVLVHGSDLPHGTARLHAATVVLAVAFFAWRAAGLFAG
;
A
#
# COMPACT_ATOMS: atom_id res chain seq x y z
N MET A 1 -17.88 38.78 29.00
CA MET A 1 -18.33 38.24 27.70
C MET A 1 -17.14 37.66 26.90
N THR A 2 -16.58 36.52 27.32
CA THR A 2 -15.34 35.92 26.74
C THR A 2 -15.53 34.49 26.20
N GLN A 3 -16.76 33.99 26.18
CA GLN A 3 -17.05 32.60 25.78
C GLN A 3 -16.90 32.22 24.27
N PRO A 4 -16.94 33.12 23.26
CA PRO A 4 -16.94 32.66 21.87
C PRO A 4 -15.56 32.20 21.37
N VAL A 5 -14.47 32.82 21.83
CA VAL A 5 -13.09 32.53 21.36
C VAL A 5 -12.60 31.15 21.82
N VAL A 6 -12.97 30.74 23.04
CA VAL A 6 -12.62 29.43 23.62
C VAL A 6 -13.31 28.27 22.87
N ARG A 7 -14.49 28.52 22.28
CA ARG A 7 -15.22 27.51 21.50
C ARG A 7 -14.63 27.32 20.10
N LEU A 8 -14.14 28.39 19.48
CA LEU A 8 -13.51 28.34 18.15
C LEU A 8 -12.16 27.62 18.18
N THR A 9 -11.33 27.91 19.19
CA THR A 9 -10.04 27.25 19.40
C THR A 9 -10.20 25.74 19.64
N ARG A 10 -11.13 25.33 20.52
CA ARG A 10 -11.44 23.90 20.72
C ARG A 10 -11.94 23.19 19.46
N ARG A 11 -12.73 23.85 18.62
CA ARG A 11 -13.18 23.27 17.34
C ARG A 11 -12.01 23.09 16.37
N ALA A 12 -11.15 24.09 16.24
CA ALA A 12 -9.97 24.03 15.38
C ALA A 12 -8.99 22.93 15.83
N GLU A 13 -8.74 22.81 17.14
CA GLU A 13 -7.91 21.74 17.71
C GLU A 13 -8.50 20.37 17.43
N ARG A 14 -9.81 20.19 17.66
CA ARG A 14 -10.48 18.92 17.41
C ARG A 14 -10.41 18.51 15.94
N GLN A 15 -10.67 19.45 15.03
CA GLN A 15 -10.60 19.22 13.59
C GLN A 15 -9.17 18.84 13.14
N ARG A 16 -8.14 19.44 13.77
CA ARG A 16 -6.75 19.08 13.50
C ARG A 16 -6.39 17.69 14.01
N VAL A 17 -6.92 17.28 15.16
CA VAL A 17 -6.71 15.92 15.67
C VAL A 17 -7.40 14.89 14.78
N GLU A 18 -8.63 15.15 14.36
CA GLU A 18 -9.39 14.27 13.46
C GLU A 18 -8.66 14.08 12.12
N SER A 19 -8.16 15.17 11.50
CA SER A 19 -7.42 15.06 10.24
C SER A 19 -6.08 14.32 10.37
N LEU A 20 -5.39 14.45 11.50
CA LEU A 20 -4.15 13.71 11.77
C LEU A 20 -4.42 12.20 11.96
N VAL A 21 -5.53 11.85 12.62
CA VAL A 21 -5.95 10.46 12.81
C VAL A 21 -6.31 9.81 11.48
N GLU A 22 -7.06 10.52 10.63
CA GLU A 22 -7.40 10.07 9.27
C GLU A 22 -6.14 9.86 8.43
N ALA A 23 -5.22 10.83 8.39
CA ALA A 23 -3.97 10.71 7.65
C ALA A 23 -3.11 9.52 8.13
N GLN A 24 -3.13 9.23 9.43
CA GLN A 24 -2.42 8.08 9.97
C GLN A 24 -3.10 6.74 9.60
N ALA A 25 -4.42 6.69 9.60
CA ALA A 25 -5.18 5.53 9.16
C ALA A 25 -4.94 5.24 7.67
N ASP A 26 -4.97 6.28 6.83
CA ASP A 26 -4.69 6.19 5.39
C ASP A 26 -3.27 5.69 5.11
N ALA A 27 -2.28 6.21 5.83
CA ALA A 27 -0.89 5.77 5.68
C ALA A 27 -0.71 4.29 6.05
N ARG A 28 -1.39 3.82 7.12
CA ARG A 28 -1.40 2.40 7.50
C ARG A 28 -2.11 1.53 6.48
N ALA A 29 -3.23 2.00 5.93
CA ALA A 29 -3.96 1.27 4.89
C ALA A 29 -3.10 1.13 3.62
N ALA A 30 -2.45 2.21 3.17
CA ALA A 30 -1.55 2.17 2.02
C ALA A 30 -0.39 1.19 2.23
N LEU A 31 0.22 1.20 3.42
CA LEU A 31 1.28 0.25 3.78
C LEU A 31 0.75 -1.20 3.80
N ALA A 32 -0.42 -1.44 4.39
CA ALA A 32 -1.03 -2.77 4.46
C ALA A 32 -1.35 -3.31 3.06
N VAL A 33 -1.84 -2.47 2.15
CA VAL A 33 -2.08 -2.84 0.74
C VAL A 33 -0.76 -3.22 0.06
N ALA A 34 0.28 -2.40 0.18
CA ALA A 34 1.57 -2.70 -0.42
C ALA A 34 2.19 -3.99 0.15
N ALA A 35 2.11 -4.19 1.46
CA ALA A 35 2.58 -5.42 2.12
C ALA A 35 1.79 -6.66 1.71
N ALA A 36 0.46 -6.55 1.62
CA ALA A 36 -0.38 -7.63 1.11
C ALA A 36 -0.02 -7.98 -0.34
N CYS A 37 0.27 -6.98 -1.18
CA CYS A 37 0.67 -7.24 -2.56
C CYS A 37 1.96 -8.05 -2.64
N VAL A 38 2.98 -7.65 -1.87
CA VAL A 38 4.25 -8.39 -1.78
C VAL A 38 4.05 -9.81 -1.25
N ALA A 39 3.26 -9.97 -0.19
CA ALA A 39 3.02 -11.28 0.44
C ALA A 39 2.27 -12.25 -0.49
N VAL A 40 1.23 -11.78 -1.17
CA VAL A 40 0.47 -12.59 -2.13
C VAL A 40 1.37 -12.99 -3.29
N GLU A 41 2.13 -12.07 -3.86
CA GLU A 41 3.04 -12.41 -4.95
C GLU A 41 4.13 -13.40 -4.53
N ALA A 42 4.75 -13.19 -3.36
CA ALA A 42 5.73 -14.13 -2.82
C ALA A 42 5.12 -15.53 -2.64
N PHE A 43 3.89 -15.63 -2.11
CA PHE A 43 3.18 -16.90 -1.99
C PHE A 43 2.95 -17.55 -3.36
N LEU A 44 2.48 -16.80 -4.35
CA LEU A 44 2.17 -17.30 -5.68
C LEU A 44 3.41 -17.76 -6.46
N VAL A 45 4.57 -17.14 -6.22
CA VAL A 45 5.84 -17.54 -6.85
C VAL A 45 6.47 -18.73 -6.12
N LEU A 46 6.49 -18.72 -4.78
CA LEU A 46 7.24 -19.70 -3.99
C LEU A 46 6.54 -21.05 -3.86
N VAL A 47 5.21 -21.07 -3.78
CA VAL A 47 4.43 -22.31 -3.59
C VAL A 47 4.62 -23.31 -4.75
N PRO A 48 4.42 -22.94 -6.03
CA PRO A 48 4.54 -23.89 -7.14
C PRO A 48 5.97 -24.40 -7.38
N VAL A 49 7.01 -23.69 -6.92
CA VAL A 49 8.41 -24.14 -7.05
C VAL A 49 8.74 -25.31 -6.12
N GLY A 50 7.99 -25.48 -5.02
CA GLY A 50 8.25 -26.50 -4.00
C GLY A 50 7.34 -27.73 -4.04
N THR A 51 6.32 -27.74 -4.90
CA THR A 51 5.30 -28.80 -4.90
C THR A 51 4.97 -29.26 -6.32
N GLU A 52 5.16 -30.55 -6.60
CA GLU A 52 4.57 -31.20 -7.79
C GLU A 52 3.05 -31.30 -7.61
N LEU A 53 2.36 -30.17 -7.77
CA LEU A 53 0.90 -30.09 -7.73
C LEU A 53 0.36 -30.58 -9.08
N SER A 54 0.07 -31.87 -9.18
CA SER A 54 -0.80 -32.39 -10.24
C SER A 54 -2.21 -31.84 -10.03
N LEU A 55 -2.51 -30.73 -10.71
CA LEU A 55 -3.78 -30.02 -10.57
C LEU A 55 -4.88 -30.77 -11.34
N PRO A 56 -6.06 -30.96 -10.74
CA PRO A 56 -7.19 -31.60 -11.42
C PRO A 56 -7.70 -30.75 -12.59
N VAL A 57 -8.29 -31.41 -13.58
CA VAL A 57 -8.90 -30.77 -14.75
C VAL A 57 -9.99 -29.79 -14.29
N GLY A 58 -9.88 -28.52 -14.70
CA GLY A 58 -10.79 -27.44 -14.30
C GLY A 58 -10.17 -26.34 -13.41
N VAL A 59 -8.95 -26.55 -12.91
CA VAL A 59 -8.20 -25.51 -12.15
C VAL A 59 -7.55 -24.47 -13.07
N ASP A 60 -7.56 -24.69 -14.39
CA ASP A 60 -6.99 -23.77 -15.38
C ASP A 60 -7.62 -22.37 -15.33
N LEU A 61 -8.94 -22.28 -15.08
CA LEU A 61 -9.62 -20.99 -14.92
C LEU A 61 -9.20 -20.26 -13.63
N LEU A 62 -8.95 -21.01 -12.56
CA LEU A 62 -8.46 -20.45 -11.31
C LEU A 62 -7.02 -19.96 -11.48
N TRP A 63 -6.18 -20.71 -12.19
CA TRP A 63 -4.83 -20.30 -12.53
C TRP A 63 -4.77 -19.09 -13.47
N LEU A 64 -5.68 -19.01 -14.44
CA LEU A 64 -5.85 -17.81 -15.28
C LEU A 64 -6.23 -16.60 -14.43
N LEU A 65 -7.19 -16.75 -13.51
CA LEU A 65 -7.59 -15.67 -12.60
C LEU A 65 -6.42 -15.23 -11.70
N ILE A 66 -5.66 -16.19 -11.17
CA ILE A 66 -4.44 -15.93 -10.39
C ILE A 66 -3.42 -15.17 -11.26
N GLY A 67 -3.21 -15.58 -12.50
CA GLY A 67 -2.34 -14.88 -13.45
C GLY A 67 -2.77 -13.42 -13.67
N VAL A 68 -4.06 -13.18 -13.89
CA VAL A 68 -4.63 -11.82 -14.05
C VAL A 68 -4.41 -10.97 -12.80
N VAL A 69 -4.66 -11.54 -11.62
CA VAL A 69 -4.45 -10.85 -10.33
C VAL A 69 -2.98 -10.50 -10.13
N THR A 70 -2.07 -11.39 -10.49
CA THR A 70 -0.62 -11.24 -10.31
C THR A 70 -0.01 -10.25 -11.30
N VAL A 71 -0.46 -10.27 -12.56
CA VAL A 71 0.10 -9.42 -13.62
C VAL A 71 -0.51 -8.02 -13.62
N LEU A 72 -1.79 -7.88 -13.24
CA LEU A 72 -2.50 -6.61 -13.32
C LEU A 72 -2.86 -6.05 -11.95
N ALA A 73 -3.69 -6.76 -11.18
CA ALA A 73 -4.30 -6.19 -9.98
C ALA A 73 -3.29 -5.84 -8.90
N LEU A 74 -2.33 -6.74 -8.65
CA LEU A 74 -1.27 -6.58 -7.64
C LEU A 74 -0.33 -5.40 -7.97
N PRO A 75 0.26 -5.31 -9.18
CA PRO A 75 1.02 -4.14 -9.59
C PRO A 75 0.22 -2.84 -9.56
N LEU A 76 -1.04 -2.86 -10.00
CA LEU A 76 -1.86 -1.66 -10.05
C LEU A 76 -2.17 -1.14 -8.63
N ALA A 77 -2.50 -2.05 -7.70
CA ALA A 77 -2.73 -1.70 -6.29
C ALA A 77 -1.45 -1.18 -5.61
N ALA A 78 -0.31 -1.81 -5.85
CA ALA A 78 0.99 -1.35 -5.33
C ALA A 78 1.38 0.03 -5.90
N ALA A 79 1.18 0.25 -7.20
CA ALA A 79 1.43 1.54 -7.86
C ALA A 79 0.50 2.64 -7.31
N LEU A 80 -0.79 2.35 -7.12
CA LEU A 80 -1.75 3.29 -6.53
C LEU A 80 -1.37 3.64 -5.09
N ALA A 81 -1.02 2.66 -4.25
CA ALA A 81 -0.60 2.89 -2.87
C ALA A 81 0.70 3.72 -2.79
N ALA A 82 1.64 3.47 -3.70
CA ALA A 82 2.85 4.28 -3.83
C ALA A 82 2.54 5.69 -4.29
N PHE A 83 1.69 5.85 -5.32
CA PHE A 83 1.32 7.15 -5.87
C PHE A 83 0.60 8.03 -4.84
N THR A 84 -0.37 7.47 -4.09
CA THR A 84 -1.05 8.21 -3.03
C THR A 84 -0.09 8.61 -1.91
N SER A 85 0.87 7.74 -1.56
CA SER A 85 1.89 8.03 -0.56
C SER A 85 2.90 9.10 -1.01
N VAL A 86 3.37 9.04 -2.26
CA VAL A 86 4.23 10.08 -2.85
C VAL A 86 3.49 11.42 -2.89
N ARG A 87 2.24 11.42 -3.35
CA ARG A 87 1.42 12.63 -3.41
C ARG A 87 1.19 13.22 -2.02
N ALA A 88 0.89 12.40 -1.02
CA ALA A 88 0.72 12.84 0.35
C ALA A 88 1.99 13.51 0.90
N VAL A 89 3.17 12.91 0.65
CA VAL A 89 4.46 13.48 1.07
C VAL A 89 4.81 14.76 0.31
N LEU A 90 4.57 14.83 -1.01
CA LEU A 90 4.90 16.01 -1.81
C LEU A 90 4.00 17.20 -1.49
N VAL A 91 2.72 16.96 -1.20
CA VAL A 91 1.74 18.04 -0.96
C VAL A 91 1.73 18.47 0.52
N HIS A 92 1.95 17.55 1.46
CA HIS A 92 1.78 17.80 2.90
C HIS A 92 3.02 17.48 3.73
N GLY A 93 4.18 17.26 3.10
CA GLY A 93 5.40 16.76 3.76
C GLY A 93 5.88 17.56 4.96
N SER A 94 5.76 18.90 4.94
CA SER A 94 6.15 19.77 6.07
C SER A 94 5.21 19.68 7.27
N ASP A 95 3.96 19.28 7.03
CA ASP A 95 2.87 19.35 8.01
C ASP A 95 2.55 17.97 8.61
N LEU A 96 3.12 16.91 8.03
CA LEU A 96 2.92 15.53 8.46
C LEU A 96 3.74 15.20 9.71
N PRO A 97 3.14 14.55 10.72
CA PRO A 97 3.89 13.97 11.82
C PRO A 97 4.95 12.98 11.30
N HIS A 98 6.13 12.98 11.92
CA HIS A 98 7.27 12.12 11.54
C HIS A 98 6.89 10.63 11.41
N GLY A 99 5.99 10.14 12.27
CA GLY A 99 5.49 8.76 12.20
C GLY A 99 4.70 8.46 10.93
N THR A 100 3.84 9.38 10.49
CA THR A 100 3.03 9.25 9.28
C THR A 100 3.89 9.36 8.02
N ALA A 101 4.85 10.30 8.01
CA ALA A 101 5.81 10.43 6.91
C ALA A 101 6.66 9.15 6.71
N ARG A 102 7.09 8.51 7.81
CA ARG A 102 7.80 7.22 7.76
C ARG A 102 6.96 6.09 7.17
N LEU A 103 5.66 6.04 7.47
CA LEU A 103 4.76 5.04 6.89
C LEU A 103 4.63 5.22 5.37
N HIS A 104 4.41 6.45 4.89
CA HIS A 104 4.38 6.72 3.45
C HIS A 104 5.72 6.40 2.78
N ALA A 105 6.85 6.76 3.39
CA ALA A 105 8.17 6.40 2.88
C ALA A 105 8.35 4.87 2.81
N ALA A 106 7.92 4.13 3.84
CA ALA A 106 7.96 2.67 3.85
C ALA A 106 7.10 2.07 2.73
N THR A 107 5.90 2.61 2.48
CA THR A 107 5.04 2.18 1.37
C THR A 107 5.73 2.37 0.02
N VAL A 108 6.36 3.52 -0.20
CA VAL A 108 7.08 3.81 -1.46
C VAL A 108 8.29 2.90 -1.63
N VAL A 109 9.09 2.72 -0.59
CA VAL A 109 10.25 1.81 -0.60
C VAL A 109 9.80 0.38 -0.91
N LEU A 110 8.72 -0.08 -0.28
CA LEU A 110 8.18 -1.41 -0.49
C LEU A 110 7.66 -1.61 -1.92
N ALA A 111 6.95 -0.62 -2.48
CA ALA A 111 6.49 -0.66 -3.86
C ALA A 111 7.65 -0.65 -4.86
N VAL A 112 8.68 0.18 -4.63
CA VAL A 112 9.89 0.19 -5.47
C VAL A 112 10.59 -1.17 -5.44
N ALA A 113 10.76 -1.76 -4.25
CA ALA A 113 11.36 -3.08 -4.10
C ALA A 113 10.54 -4.16 -4.84
N PHE A 114 9.21 -4.11 -4.73
CA PHE A 114 8.30 -4.98 -5.45
C PHE A 114 8.48 -4.90 -6.98
N PHE A 115 8.46 -3.68 -7.54
CA PHE A 115 8.65 -3.48 -8.98
C PHE A 115 10.06 -3.84 -9.44
N ALA A 116 11.10 -3.56 -8.65
CA ALA A 116 12.47 -3.93 -8.95
C ALA A 116 12.65 -5.45 -9.00
N TRP A 117 12.07 -6.17 -8.03
CA TRP A 117 12.03 -7.64 -8.02
C TRP A 117 11.32 -8.20 -9.25
N ARG A 118 10.12 -7.68 -9.57
CA ARG A 118 9.37 -8.06 -10.78
C ARG A 118 10.17 -7.83 -12.06
N ALA A 119 10.81 -6.67 -12.18
CA ALA A 119 11.66 -6.34 -13.31
C ALA A 119 12.86 -7.28 -13.42
N ALA A 120 13.54 -7.58 -12.31
CA ALA A 120 14.64 -8.54 -12.29
C ALA A 120 14.19 -9.94 -12.74
N GLY A 121 13.01 -10.39 -12.30
CA GLY A 121 12.42 -11.65 -12.74
C GLY A 121 12.07 -11.69 -14.23
N LEU A 122 11.71 -10.55 -14.84
CA LEU A 122 11.46 -10.43 -16.28
C LEU A 122 12.75 -10.57 -17.12
N PHE A 123 13.91 -10.18 -16.59
CA PHE A 123 15.20 -10.27 -17.30
C PHE A 123 15.99 -11.55 -17.02
N ALA A 124 15.53 -12.38 -16.08
CA ALA A 124 16.18 -13.65 -15.72
C ALA A 124 15.56 -14.88 -16.41
N GLY A 125 14.47 -14.69 -17.18
CA GLY A 125 13.75 -15.74 -17.91
C GLY A 125 14.01 -15.74 -19.41
#